data_AF-A0A6T9XYA6-F1
#
_entry.id   AF-A0A6T9XYA6-F1
#
_cell.length_a   1.000
_cell.length_b   1.000
_cell.length_c   1.000
_cell.angle_alpha   90.00
_cell.angle_beta   90.00
_cell.angle_gamma   90.00
#
_symmetry.space_group_name_H-M   'P 1'
#
loop_
_entity.id
_entity.type
_entity.pdbx_description
1 polymer ?
#
loop_
_entity_poly.entity_id
_entity_poly.type
_entity_poly.pdbx_seq_one_letter_code
_entity_poly.pdbx_strand_id
1 'polypeptide(L)'
;MSDNRDVQAEQENSVDETVLGAEEAQVETPEAEGVELDENAQRIYELETALSEAQATIKDQQDGVLRARADADNARRRAEGEVEKARKFALERFAGELLPVIDNLERAIEMTDGDNEAVKPLLEGVEMTHKTFLSTIEKFGLSLIDPQGETFNPDLHQAMSMQESADHEPNTVMAVMQKGYQINGRLLRPAMVMVSRAPSDGVDTQA
;
A
#
# COMPACT_ATOMS: atom_id res chain seq x y z
N MET A 1 26.08 54.12 -16.91
CA MET A 1 27.39 53.47 -17.05
C MET A 1 27.11 51.99 -16.91
N SER A 2 26.65 51.39 -18.00
CA SER A 2 27.49 50.63 -18.96
C SER A 2 27.78 49.26 -18.38
N ASP A 3 27.55 48.13 -19.02
CA ASP A 3 26.98 47.72 -20.30
C ASP A 3 26.75 46.21 -20.07
N ASN A 4 25.55 45.68 -20.31
CA ASN A 4 25.21 44.93 -21.52
C ASN A 4 25.85 43.53 -21.63
N ARG A 5 25.05 42.64 -22.22
CA ARG A 5 25.39 41.38 -22.91
C ARG A 5 25.39 40.09 -22.07
N ASP A 6 24.38 39.25 -22.25
CA ASP A 6 24.08 38.41 -23.44
C ASP A 6 24.85 37.08 -23.31
N VAL A 7 24.17 35.98 -22.95
CA VAL A 7 23.38 35.09 -23.83
C VAL A 7 24.27 34.09 -24.57
N GLN A 8 24.03 32.81 -24.23
CA GLN A 8 24.16 31.58 -25.02
C GLN A 8 25.51 31.22 -25.68
N ALA A 9 25.96 29.99 -25.46
CA ALA A 9 25.87 28.95 -26.51
C ALA A 9 26.39 27.59 -26.01
N GLU A 10 25.60 26.56 -26.28
CA GLU A 10 25.94 25.14 -26.27
C GLU A 10 26.91 24.79 -27.42
N GLN A 11 27.68 23.71 -27.24
CA GLN A 11 28.00 22.63 -28.23
C GLN A 11 29.29 21.94 -27.77
N GLU A 12 29.27 20.66 -27.36
CA GLU A 12 29.17 19.43 -28.16
C GLU A 12 30.29 19.24 -29.21
N ASN A 13 31.20 18.30 -28.85
CA ASN A 13 31.50 17.07 -29.59
C ASN A 13 32.86 16.89 -30.32
N SER A 14 33.36 15.67 -30.10
CA SER A 14 34.17 14.76 -30.94
C SER A 14 35.60 15.09 -31.38
N VAL A 15 36.52 14.27 -30.84
CA VAL A 15 37.49 13.36 -31.50
C VAL A 15 38.26 13.89 -32.71
N ASP A 16 39.60 13.98 -32.61
CA ASP A 16 40.48 13.32 -33.57
C ASP A 16 41.88 13.05 -33.01
N GLU A 17 42.43 11.95 -33.49
CA GLU A 17 43.63 11.22 -33.13
C GLU A 17 44.86 11.73 -33.90
N THR A 18 46.05 11.27 -33.48
CA THR A 18 47.35 11.28 -34.21
C THR A 18 48.19 12.58 -34.07
N VAL A 19 49.53 12.63 -33.93
CA VAL A 19 50.67 11.74 -34.26
C VAL A 19 51.89 12.13 -33.37
N LEU A 20 52.64 11.10 -32.93
CA LEU A 20 54.09 10.98 -32.63
C LEU A 20 54.95 12.21 -32.27
N GLY A 21 55.65 12.09 -31.14
CA GLY A 21 56.90 12.81 -30.84
C GLY A 21 57.62 12.11 -29.67
N ALA A 22 58.55 11.22 -30.00
CA ALA A 22 59.39 10.51 -29.03
C ALA A 22 60.44 11.46 -28.44
N GLU A 23 60.46 11.58 -27.12
CA GLU A 23 61.60 12.12 -26.36
C GLU A 23 61.94 11.12 -25.25
N GLU A 24 63.11 10.51 -25.39
CA GLU A 24 63.70 9.54 -24.47
C GLU A 24 64.09 10.24 -23.16
N ALA A 25 63.28 10.07 -22.11
CA ALA A 25 63.69 10.33 -20.75
C ALA A 25 64.37 9.08 -20.19
N GLN A 26 65.70 9.11 -20.11
CA GLN A 26 66.51 8.16 -19.37
C GLN A 26 66.07 8.17 -17.89
N VAL A 27 65.40 7.10 -17.47
CA VAL A 27 65.19 6.79 -16.06
C VAL A 27 66.34 5.87 -15.66
N GLU A 28 67.31 6.42 -14.92
CA GLU A 28 68.30 5.64 -14.19
C GLU A 28 67.56 4.66 -13.27
N THR A 29 67.59 3.39 -13.63
CA THR A 29 67.31 2.28 -12.72
C THR A 29 68.36 2.31 -11.63
N PRO A 30 68.00 2.52 -10.35
CA PRO A 30 68.94 2.23 -9.28
C PRO A 30 69.16 0.72 -9.30
N GLU A 31 70.43 0.33 -9.41
CA GLU A 31 70.86 -1.05 -9.24
C GLU A 31 70.21 -1.63 -7.99
N ALA A 32 69.38 -2.66 -8.20
CA ALA A 32 68.96 -3.56 -7.14
C ALA A 32 70.20 -4.33 -6.69
N GLU A 33 70.98 -3.73 -5.79
CA GLU A 33 71.88 -4.47 -4.92
C GLU A 33 71.04 -5.53 -4.21
N GLY A 34 71.29 -6.79 -4.55
CA GLY A 34 70.67 -7.94 -3.93
C GLY A 34 70.99 -7.94 -2.45
N VAL A 35 70.08 -7.40 -1.66
CA VAL A 35 69.98 -7.74 -0.26
C VAL A 35 69.52 -9.19 -0.26
N GLU A 36 70.44 -10.13 0.00
CA GLU A 36 70.05 -11.45 0.48
C GLU A 36 69.25 -11.20 1.76
N LEU A 37 67.93 -11.13 1.62
CA LEU A 37 67.03 -11.25 2.73
C LEU A 37 67.37 -12.60 3.37
N ASP A 38 67.84 -12.56 4.61
CA ASP A 38 67.98 -13.72 5.48
C ASP A 38 66.78 -14.66 5.22
N GLU A 39 66.99 -15.96 5.04
CA GLU A 39 65.91 -16.91 4.69
C GLU A 39 64.72 -16.77 5.66
N ASN A 40 64.99 -16.35 6.89
CA ASN A 40 64.00 -15.98 7.89
C ASN A 40 63.14 -14.77 7.49
N ALA A 41 63.72 -13.72 6.91
CA ALA A 41 63.00 -12.52 6.47
C ALA A 41 62.06 -12.80 5.28
N GLN A 42 62.48 -13.64 4.33
CA GLN A 42 61.59 -14.11 3.25
C GLN A 42 60.44 -14.94 3.81
N ARG A 43 60.74 -15.84 4.76
CA ARG A 43 59.72 -16.67 5.41
C ARG A 43 58.72 -15.85 6.23
N ILE A 44 59.18 -14.79 6.91
CA ILE A 44 58.32 -13.86 7.64
C ILE A 44 57.38 -13.13 6.66
N TYR A 45 57.90 -12.63 5.54
CA TYR A 45 57.08 -11.94 4.53
C TYR A 45 55.99 -12.85 3.92
N GLU A 46 56.32 -14.11 3.60
CA GLU A 46 55.35 -15.09 3.12
C GLU A 46 54.24 -15.36 4.16
N LEU A 47 54.63 -15.53 5.43
CA LEU A 47 53.68 -15.78 6.52
C LEU A 47 52.79 -14.56 6.80
N GLU A 48 53.33 -13.34 6.74
CA GLU A 48 52.57 -12.10 6.89
C GLU A 48 51.57 -11.92 5.74
N THR A 49 51.98 -12.24 4.52
CA THR A 49 51.11 -12.20 3.33
C THR A 49 49.98 -13.21 3.47
N ALA A 50 50.29 -14.47 3.80
CA ALA A 50 49.29 -15.51 4.01
C ALA A 50 48.32 -15.19 5.17
N LEU A 51 48.83 -14.57 6.25
CA LEU A 51 48.02 -14.12 7.37
C LEU A 51 47.08 -12.98 6.94
N SER A 52 47.55 -12.03 6.14
CA SER A 52 46.75 -10.93 5.61
C SER A 52 45.62 -11.45 4.70
N GLU A 53 45.93 -12.37 3.78
CA GLU A 53 44.94 -13.01 2.89
C GLU A 53 43.90 -13.82 3.67
N ALA A 54 44.32 -14.57 4.69
CA ALA A 54 43.41 -15.30 5.57
C ALA A 54 42.50 -14.35 6.35
N GLN A 55 43.04 -13.25 6.88
CA GLN A 55 42.25 -12.22 7.58
C GLN A 55 41.24 -11.54 6.66
N ALA A 56 41.63 -11.21 5.42
CA ALA A 56 40.73 -10.65 4.42
C ALA A 56 39.59 -11.62 4.10
N THR A 57 39.92 -12.90 3.87
CA THR A 57 38.92 -13.95 3.61
C THR A 57 37.96 -14.13 4.78
N ILE A 58 38.46 -14.12 6.02
CA ILE A 58 37.64 -14.21 7.23
C ILE A 58 36.70 -13.00 7.31
N LYS A 59 37.20 -11.80 7.04
CA LYS A 59 36.39 -10.58 7.05
C LYS A 59 35.27 -10.64 6.00
N ASP A 60 35.58 -11.05 4.78
CA ASP A 60 34.59 -11.21 3.71
C ASP A 60 33.53 -12.26 4.06
N GLN A 61 33.94 -13.37 4.67
CA GLN A 61 33.02 -14.39 5.17
C GLN A 61 32.14 -13.88 6.31
N GLN A 62 32.70 -13.13 7.25
CA GLN A 62 31.95 -12.51 8.36
C GLN A 62 30.91 -11.53 7.83
N ASP A 63 31.29 -10.67 6.88
CA ASP A 63 30.38 -9.74 6.21
C ASP A 63 29.27 -10.49 5.44
N GLY A 64 29.63 -11.59 4.77
CA GLY A 64 28.67 -12.47 4.11
C GLY A 64 27.67 -13.10 5.07
N VAL A 65 28.14 -13.62 6.21
CA VAL A 65 27.29 -14.21 7.26
C VAL A 65 26.39 -13.15 7.89
N LEU A 66 26.91 -11.96 8.17
CA LEU A 66 26.14 -10.86 8.74
C LEU A 66 25.02 -10.42 7.79
N ARG A 67 25.33 -10.30 6.49
CA ARG A 67 24.34 -9.97 5.46
C ARG A 67 23.27 -11.06 5.33
N ALA A 68 23.69 -12.33 5.22
CA ALA A 68 22.75 -13.45 5.13
C ALA A 68 21.83 -13.53 6.36
N ARG A 69 22.36 -13.25 7.57
CA ARG A 69 21.56 -13.18 8.80
C ARG A 69 20.56 -12.02 8.75
N ALA A 70 20.98 -10.84 8.30
CA ALA A 70 20.09 -9.70 8.15
C ALA A 70 18.96 -9.98 7.15
N ASP A 71 19.27 -10.62 6.02
CA ASP A 71 18.29 -11.01 5.02
C ASP A 71 17.29 -12.04 5.57
N ALA A 72 17.77 -13.03 6.34
CA ALA A 72 16.92 -14.01 7.00
C ALA A 72 15.98 -13.36 8.04
N ASP A 73 16.49 -12.45 8.86
CA ASP A 73 15.69 -11.71 9.85
C ASP A 73 14.64 -10.82 9.17
N ASN A 74 15.01 -10.16 8.07
CA ASN A 74 14.08 -9.35 7.28
C ASN A 74 13.00 -10.22 6.61
N ALA A 75 13.38 -11.37 6.05
CA ALA A 75 12.44 -12.33 5.47
C ALA A 75 11.47 -12.88 6.52
N ARG A 76 11.96 -13.19 7.72
CA ARG A 76 11.14 -13.64 8.84
C ARG A 76 10.10 -12.60 9.25
N ARG A 77 10.51 -11.35 9.48
CA ARG A 77 9.59 -10.25 9.83
C ARG A 77 8.54 -10.02 8.73
N ARG A 78 8.95 -10.13 7.46
CA ARG A 78 8.02 -10.03 6.32
C ARG A 78 6.98 -11.16 6.34
N ALA A 79 7.44 -12.40 6.51
CA ALA A 79 6.57 -13.56 6.55
C ALA A 79 5.58 -13.51 7.72
N GLU A 80 6.01 -13.06 8.90
CA GLU A 80 5.14 -12.85 10.06
C GLU A 80 4.02 -11.85 9.75
N GLY A 81 4.36 -10.71 9.12
CA GLY A 81 3.36 -9.73 8.69
C GLY A 81 2.41 -10.23 7.60
N GLU A 82 2.88 -11.06 6.66
CA GLU A 82 2.04 -11.68 5.64
C GLU A 82 1.06 -12.70 6.25
N VAL A 83 1.51 -13.51 7.21
CA VAL A 83 0.66 -14.46 7.92
C VAL A 83 -0.41 -13.74 8.73
N GLU A 84 -0.08 -12.64 9.41
CA GLU A 84 -1.06 -11.85 10.15
C GLU A 84 -2.12 -11.25 9.21
N LYS A 85 -1.70 -10.65 8.09
CA LYS A 85 -2.62 -10.15 7.05
C LYS A 85 -3.50 -11.25 6.50
N ALA A 86 -2.91 -12.40 6.15
CA ALA A 86 -3.65 -13.54 5.65
C ALA A 86 -4.71 -14.02 6.65
N ARG A 87 -4.39 -14.07 7.95
CA ARG A 87 -5.36 -14.41 9.00
C ARG A 87 -6.47 -13.35 9.11
N LYS A 88 -6.11 -12.07 9.12
CA LYS A 88 -7.07 -10.95 9.25
C LYS A 88 -8.08 -10.91 8.10
N PHE A 89 -7.66 -11.31 6.90
CA PHE A 89 -8.49 -11.22 5.68
C PHE A 89 -8.86 -12.59 5.09
N ALA A 90 -8.61 -13.69 5.79
CA ALA A 90 -8.95 -15.05 5.32
C ALA A 90 -10.44 -15.21 4.99
N LEU A 91 -11.30 -14.51 5.73
CA LEU A 91 -12.75 -14.58 5.59
C LEU A 91 -13.32 -13.49 4.67
N GLU A 92 -12.51 -12.65 4.03
CA GLU A 92 -12.98 -11.51 3.23
C GLU A 92 -13.92 -11.97 2.10
N ARG A 93 -13.50 -12.95 1.30
CA ARG A 93 -14.32 -13.49 0.21
C ARG A 93 -15.60 -14.15 0.73
N PHE A 94 -15.49 -14.94 1.79
CA PHE A 94 -16.62 -15.64 2.38
C PHE A 94 -17.66 -14.66 2.94
N ALA A 95 -17.21 -13.64 3.67
CA ALA A 95 -18.07 -12.57 4.17
C ALA A 95 -18.74 -11.81 3.03
N GLY A 96 -18.01 -11.54 1.93
CA GLY A 96 -18.57 -10.93 0.71
C GLY A 96 -19.69 -11.75 0.09
N GLU A 97 -19.53 -13.07 0.00
CA GLU A 97 -20.55 -14.00 -0.52
C GLU A 97 -21.76 -14.14 0.41
N LEU A 98 -21.64 -13.79 1.70
CA LEU A 98 -22.74 -13.78 2.66
C LEU A 98 -23.59 -12.50 2.63
N LEU A 99 -23.07 -11.39 2.11
CA LEU A 99 -23.80 -10.11 2.13
C LEU A 99 -25.18 -10.17 1.43
N PRO A 100 -25.34 -10.85 0.27
CA PRO A 100 -26.67 -11.01 -0.35
C PRO A 100 -27.68 -11.74 0.54
N VAL A 101 -27.22 -12.62 1.44
CA VAL A 101 -28.10 -13.29 2.40
C VAL A 101 -28.63 -12.29 3.43
N ILE A 102 -27.76 -11.42 3.93
CA ILE A 102 -28.16 -10.33 4.83
C ILE A 102 -29.16 -9.41 4.14
N ASP A 103 -28.86 -8.99 2.91
CA ASP A 103 -29.74 -8.09 2.15
C ASP A 103 -31.13 -8.70 1.92
N ASN A 104 -31.21 -10.02 1.70
CA ASN A 104 -32.48 -10.70 1.53
C ASN A 104 -33.27 -10.81 2.84
N LEU A 105 -32.58 -10.96 3.98
CA LEU A 105 -33.24 -10.90 5.29
C LEU A 105 -33.77 -9.49 5.56
N GLU A 106 -32.99 -8.44 5.28
CA GLU A 106 -33.43 -7.05 5.41
C GLU A 106 -34.62 -6.76 4.50
N ARG A 107 -34.54 -7.16 3.23
CA ARG A 107 -35.65 -7.03 2.27
C ARG A 107 -36.91 -7.76 2.75
N ALA A 108 -36.77 -8.95 3.32
CA ALA A 108 -37.91 -9.70 3.84
C ALA A 108 -38.57 -8.97 5.03
N ILE A 109 -37.78 -8.37 5.90
CA ILE A 109 -38.28 -7.56 7.03
C ILE A 109 -39.00 -6.31 6.49
N GLU A 110 -38.38 -5.58 5.55
CA GLU A 110 -38.94 -4.34 4.98
C GLU A 110 -40.22 -4.54 4.16
N MET A 111 -40.34 -5.66 3.44
CA MET A 111 -41.51 -5.94 2.59
C MET A 111 -42.69 -6.55 3.35
N THR A 112 -42.49 -6.97 4.60
CA THR A 112 -43.56 -7.60 5.39
C THR A 112 -44.46 -6.54 6.01
N ASP A 113 -45.77 -6.72 5.88
CA ASP A 113 -46.76 -5.91 6.58
C ASP A 113 -46.78 -6.29 8.07
N GLY A 114 -46.16 -5.45 8.91
CA GLY A 114 -46.05 -5.66 10.35
C GLY A 114 -47.37 -5.59 11.11
N ASP A 115 -48.43 -5.06 10.49
CA ASP A 115 -49.77 -4.96 11.09
C ASP A 115 -50.60 -6.23 10.89
N ASN A 116 -50.15 -7.15 10.05
CA ASN A 116 -50.81 -8.42 9.83
C ASN A 116 -50.44 -9.45 10.92
N GLU A 117 -51.38 -9.68 11.85
CA GLU A 117 -51.22 -10.60 12.98
C GLU A 117 -50.81 -12.02 12.59
N ALA A 118 -51.15 -12.49 11.38
CA ALA A 118 -50.81 -13.83 10.93
C ALA A 118 -49.32 -14.01 10.61
N VAL A 119 -48.61 -12.94 10.21
CA VAL A 119 -47.18 -12.97 9.85
C VAL A 119 -46.28 -12.41 10.94
N LYS A 120 -46.85 -11.73 11.94
CA LYS A 120 -46.09 -11.12 13.05
C LYS A 120 -45.12 -12.09 13.77
N PRO A 121 -45.51 -13.33 14.14
CA PRO A 121 -44.57 -14.27 14.78
C PRO A 121 -43.41 -14.69 13.85
N LEU A 122 -43.67 -14.75 12.54
CA LEU A 122 -42.64 -15.05 11.55
C LEU A 122 -41.67 -13.87 11.40
N LEU A 123 -42.18 -12.64 11.33
CA LEU A 123 -41.39 -11.42 11.24
C LEU A 123 -40.45 -11.29 12.44
N GLU A 124 -40.97 -11.46 13.66
CA GLU A 124 -40.16 -11.46 14.89
C GLU A 124 -39.03 -12.52 14.83
N GLY A 125 -39.32 -13.71 14.31
CA GLY A 125 -38.32 -14.77 14.10
C GLY A 125 -37.22 -14.39 13.11
N VAL A 126 -37.59 -13.74 12.01
CA VAL A 126 -36.65 -13.26 10.98
C VAL A 126 -35.79 -12.12 11.54
N GLU A 127 -36.37 -11.15 12.25
CA GLU A 127 -35.65 -10.06 12.90
C GLU A 127 -34.64 -10.57 13.95
N MET A 128 -35.05 -11.53 14.79
CA MET A 128 -34.14 -12.16 15.75
C MET A 128 -32.97 -12.87 15.05
N THR A 129 -33.25 -13.54 13.93
CA THR A 129 -32.22 -14.22 13.13
C THR A 129 -31.27 -13.22 12.50
N HIS A 130 -31.77 -12.14 11.88
CA HIS A 130 -30.97 -11.07 11.30
C HIS A 130 -30.07 -10.41 12.36
N LYS A 131 -30.61 -10.06 13.53
CA LYS A 131 -29.84 -9.51 14.65
C LYS A 131 -28.75 -10.47 15.15
N THR A 132 -29.08 -11.75 15.29
CA THR A 132 -28.11 -12.77 15.70
C THR A 132 -27.03 -12.97 14.63
N PHE A 133 -27.39 -12.88 13.36
CA PHE A 133 -26.46 -12.96 12.24
C PHE A 133 -25.48 -11.77 12.27
N LEU A 134 -25.99 -10.54 12.36
CA LEU A 134 -25.16 -9.32 12.45
C LEU A 134 -24.21 -9.36 13.65
N SER A 135 -24.71 -9.70 14.84
CA SER A 135 -23.86 -9.81 16.03
C SER A 135 -22.83 -10.95 15.96
N THR A 136 -23.06 -11.95 15.11
CA THR A 136 -22.10 -13.04 14.88
C THR A 136 -20.99 -12.62 13.95
N ILE A 137 -21.31 -11.99 12.82
CA ILE A 137 -20.31 -11.52 11.84
C ILE A 137 -19.45 -10.37 12.39
N GLU A 138 -19.99 -9.55 13.30
CA GLU A 138 -19.24 -8.52 14.02
C GLU A 138 -18.05 -9.09 14.81
N LYS A 139 -18.21 -10.28 15.41
CA LYS A 139 -17.14 -10.97 16.15
C LYS A 139 -15.98 -11.39 15.25
N PHE A 140 -16.21 -11.51 13.95
CA PHE A 140 -15.18 -11.81 12.94
C PHE A 140 -14.59 -10.55 12.30
N GLY A 141 -14.89 -9.37 12.86
CA GLY A 141 -14.34 -8.09 12.42
C GLY A 141 -15.11 -7.45 11.27
N LEU A 142 -16.31 -7.94 10.93
CA LEU A 142 -17.18 -7.26 9.99
C LEU A 142 -17.89 -6.08 10.69
N SER A 143 -17.96 -4.91 10.06
CA SER A 143 -18.68 -3.76 10.61
C SER A 143 -19.64 -3.21 9.56
N LEU A 144 -20.83 -2.83 10.04
CA LEU A 144 -21.88 -2.24 9.22
C LEU A 144 -21.54 -0.78 8.89
N ILE A 145 -21.84 -0.37 7.66
CA ILE A 145 -21.80 1.02 7.20
C ILE A 145 -23.23 1.40 6.83
N ASP A 146 -23.90 2.14 7.71
CA ASP A 146 -25.28 2.60 7.55
C ASP A 146 -25.35 4.13 7.76
N PRO A 147 -24.96 4.91 6.74
CA PRO A 147 -24.69 6.35 6.90
C PRO A 147 -25.95 7.21 6.81
N GLN A 148 -27.12 6.70 7.20
CA GLN A 148 -28.37 7.46 7.09
C GLN A 148 -28.30 8.75 7.93
N GLY A 149 -28.46 9.91 7.29
CA GLY A 149 -28.34 11.23 7.92
C GLY A 149 -26.89 11.74 8.05
N GLU A 150 -25.90 10.97 7.63
CA GLU A 150 -24.50 11.39 7.65
C GLU A 150 -24.08 12.06 6.32
N THR A 151 -22.98 12.81 6.35
CA THR A 151 -22.38 13.37 5.13
C THR A 151 -21.89 12.25 4.21
N PHE A 152 -22.13 12.40 2.91
CA PHE A 152 -21.66 11.43 1.92
C PHE A 152 -20.12 11.36 1.89
N ASN A 153 -19.59 10.15 2.06
CA ASN A 153 -18.16 9.84 1.94
C ASN A 153 -17.92 8.92 0.72
N PRO A 154 -17.24 9.38 -0.34
CA PRO A 154 -16.94 8.57 -1.52
C PRO A 154 -16.11 7.30 -1.26
N ASP A 155 -15.32 7.27 -0.17
CA ASP A 155 -14.49 6.11 0.15
C ASP A 155 -15.32 4.94 0.70
N LEU A 156 -16.50 5.21 1.25
CA LEU A 156 -17.35 4.22 1.93
C LEU A 156 -18.72 4.06 1.26
N HIS A 157 -19.18 5.07 0.51
CA HIS A 157 -20.53 5.15 -0.01
C HIS A 157 -20.53 5.27 -1.54
N GLN A 158 -21.55 4.70 -2.16
CA GLN A 158 -21.84 4.80 -3.59
C GLN A 158 -23.19 5.52 -3.78
N ALA A 159 -23.15 6.74 -4.29
CA ALA A 159 -24.36 7.51 -4.58
C ALA A 159 -25.06 6.93 -5.82
N MET A 160 -26.28 6.40 -5.63
CA MET A 160 -27.10 5.84 -6.71
C MET A 160 -27.98 6.89 -7.39
N SER A 161 -28.44 7.86 -6.60
CA SER A 161 -29.24 8.98 -7.09
C SER A 161 -29.03 10.20 -6.20
N MET A 162 -29.31 11.37 -6.77
CA MET A 162 -29.40 12.62 -6.02
C MET A 162 -30.85 13.07 -5.99
N GLN A 163 -31.36 13.46 -4.82
CA GLN A 163 -32.71 13.96 -4.64
C GLN A 163 -32.68 15.39 -4.09
N GLU A 164 -33.52 16.26 -4.64
CA GLU A 164 -33.71 17.60 -4.08
C GLU A 164 -34.41 17.49 -2.73
N SER A 165 -33.84 18.12 -1.71
CA SER A 165 -34.46 18.18 -0.38
C SER A 165 -34.26 19.56 0.21
N ALA A 166 -35.35 20.17 0.68
CA ALA A 166 -35.30 21.39 1.48
C ALA A 166 -35.01 21.10 2.96
N ASP A 167 -35.16 19.84 3.38
CA ASP A 167 -35.08 19.41 4.78
C ASP A 167 -33.67 18.93 5.17
N HIS A 168 -32.79 18.68 4.20
CA HIS A 168 -31.45 18.13 4.41
C HIS A 168 -30.39 19.03 3.77
N GLU A 169 -29.28 19.24 4.49
CA GLU A 169 -28.10 19.92 3.95
C GLU A 169 -27.61 19.23 2.68
N PRO A 170 -27.10 19.95 1.66
CA PRO A 170 -26.55 19.34 0.46
C PRO A 170 -25.44 18.33 0.76
N ASN A 171 -25.33 17.27 -0.05
CA ASN A 171 -24.33 16.20 0.12
C ASN A 171 -24.50 15.34 1.39
N THR A 172 -25.73 15.25 1.88
CA THR A 172 -26.12 14.39 3.02
C THR A 172 -26.81 13.14 2.51
N VAL A 173 -26.52 11.99 3.13
CA VAL A 173 -27.22 10.74 2.82
C VAL A 173 -28.63 10.79 3.38
N MET A 174 -29.62 10.79 2.48
CA MET A 174 -31.04 10.82 2.85
C MET A 174 -31.59 9.42 3.16
N ALA A 175 -31.16 8.43 2.38
CA ALA A 175 -31.62 7.07 2.51
C ALA A 175 -30.52 6.09 2.09
N VAL A 176 -30.49 4.94 2.75
CA VAL A 176 -29.58 3.84 2.45
C VAL A 176 -30.38 2.74 1.75
N MET A 177 -30.10 2.52 0.48
CA MET A 177 -30.79 1.52 -0.36
C MET A 177 -30.21 0.12 -0.17
N GLN A 178 -28.92 0.04 0.16
CA GLN A 178 -28.23 -1.18 0.52
C GLN A 178 -27.10 -0.82 1.46
N LYS A 179 -27.05 -1.47 2.62
CA LYS A 179 -26.03 -1.17 3.62
C LYS A 179 -24.63 -1.61 3.16
N GLY A 180 -23.61 -0.86 3.55
CA GLY A 180 -22.22 -1.18 3.28
C GLY A 180 -21.61 -2.04 4.39
N TYR A 181 -20.48 -2.67 4.10
CA TYR A 181 -19.74 -3.47 5.07
C TYR A 181 -18.23 -3.33 4.89
N GLN A 182 -17.51 -3.34 6.00
CA GLN A 182 -16.05 -3.42 6.06
C GLN A 182 -15.61 -4.61 6.89
N ILE A 183 -14.49 -5.26 6.56
CA ILE A 183 -13.83 -6.26 7.40
C ILE A 183 -12.53 -5.69 7.90
N ASN A 184 -12.33 -5.64 9.22
CA ASN A 184 -11.02 -5.33 9.79
C ASN A 184 -10.42 -3.99 9.29
N GLY A 185 -11.28 -3.02 8.96
CA GLY A 185 -10.94 -1.70 8.42
C GLY A 185 -10.81 -1.61 6.89
N ARG A 186 -11.05 -2.71 6.15
CA ARG A 186 -11.05 -2.75 4.68
C ARG A 186 -12.48 -2.81 4.16
N LEU A 187 -12.83 -1.96 3.20
CA LEU A 187 -14.14 -1.97 2.55
C LEU A 187 -14.38 -3.29 1.80
N LEU A 188 -15.49 -3.97 2.11
CA LEU A 188 -15.98 -5.12 1.32
C LEU A 188 -16.95 -4.67 0.24
N ARG A 189 -17.91 -3.82 0.65
CA ARG A 189 -18.98 -3.33 -0.21
C ARG A 189 -19.36 -1.93 0.25
N PRO A 190 -19.41 -0.93 -0.65
CA PRO A 190 -19.89 0.39 -0.29
C PRO A 190 -21.39 0.37 0.04
N ALA A 191 -21.81 1.30 0.89
CA ALA A 191 -23.24 1.53 1.11
C ALA A 191 -23.82 2.22 -0.14
N MET A 192 -24.89 1.67 -0.73
CA MET A 192 -25.59 2.35 -1.83
C MET A 192 -26.61 3.32 -1.25
N VAL A 193 -26.47 4.59 -1.59
CA VAL A 193 -27.18 5.68 -0.91
C VAL A 193 -27.84 6.65 -1.88
N MET A 194 -28.89 7.31 -1.42
CA MET A 194 -29.46 8.50 -2.05
C MET A 194 -28.95 9.74 -1.32
N VAL A 195 -28.44 10.70 -2.07
CA VAL A 195 -27.79 11.91 -1.51
C VAL A 195 -28.65 13.14 -1.80
N SER A 196 -28.73 14.05 -0.85
CA SER A 196 -29.41 15.33 -1.02
C SER A 196 -28.65 16.24 -1.98
N ARG A 197 -29.40 16.93 -2.83
CA ARG A 197 -28.93 18.05 -3.64
C ARG A 197 -29.69 19.30 -3.22
N ALA A 198 -29.02 20.45 -3.25
CA ALA A 198 -29.70 21.73 -3.10
C ALA A 198 -30.82 21.85 -4.15
N PRO A 199 -32.03 22.30 -3.76
CA PRO A 199 -33.10 22.53 -4.72
C PRO A 199 -32.60 23.49 -5.80
N SER A 200 -32.76 23.11 -7.06
CA SER A 200 -32.43 24.01 -8.16
C SER A 200 -33.51 25.08 -8.25
N ASP A 201 -33.21 26.29 -7.75
CA ASP A 201 -34.02 27.46 -8.10
C ASP A 201 -34.02 27.57 -9.62
N GLY A 202 -35.21 27.42 -10.21
CA GLY A 202 -35.41 27.41 -11.65
C GLY A 202 -34.72 28.60 -12.28
N VAL A 203 -33.74 28.32 -13.15
CA VAL A 203 -33.13 29.35 -13.96
C VAL A 203 -34.20 29.83 -14.93
N ASP A 204 -34.79 30.99 -14.62
CA ASP A 204 -35.68 31.74 -15.50
C ASP A 204 -35.00 31.89 -16.87
N THR A 205 -35.45 31.08 -17.82
CA THR A 205 -35.13 31.19 -19.24
C THR A 205 -36.37 31.70 -19.95
N GLN A 206 -36.78 32.92 -19.63
CA GLN A 206 -37.64 33.70 -20.52
C GLN A 206 -36.73 34.50 -21.45
N ALA A 207 -36.69 34.05 -22.70
CA ALA A 207 -36.17 34.76 -23.87
C ALA A 207 -37.25 35.69 -24.45
#